data_AF-A0A7Y8K6W3-F1
#
_entry.id   AF-A0A7Y8K6W3-F1
#
_cell.length_a   1.000
_cell.length_b   1.000
_cell.length_c   1.000
_cell.angle_alpha   90.00
_cell.angle_beta   90.00
_cell.angle_gamma   90.00
#
_symmetry.space_group_name_H-M   'P 1'
#
loop_
_entity.id
_entity.type
_entity.pdbx_description
1 polymer ?
#
loop_
_entity_poly.entity_id
_entity_poly.type
_entity_poly.pdbx_seq_one_letter_code
_entity_poly.pdbx_strand_id
1 'polypeptide(L)'
;MWWLLIPVIGTVVAAVVSSDSSEKEEAERQARAKSRERAEARARKQARDQLQAQRNQQLTQDIDAQLSELMASHKADIILSGKGHAGVTIESLQAFIASPPQATAQGQLKALRLLAPNTRFSPEWLECEGQAKALRAEIQGLKRLKRQILDRSL
;
A
#
# COMPACT_ATOMS: atom_id res chain seq x y z
N MET A 1 -74.89 -40.45 38.15
CA MET A 1 -73.55 -39.84 38.28
C MET A 1 -72.60 -40.97 38.64
N TRP A 2 -71.90 -41.62 37.68
CA TRP A 2 -70.65 -41.17 37.01
C TRP A 2 -69.57 -40.86 38.08
N TRP A 3 -68.40 -41.49 38.23
CA TRP A 3 -67.37 -42.07 37.34
C TRP A 3 -66.56 -43.14 38.14
N LEU A 4 -66.32 -44.36 37.63
CA LEU A 4 -65.19 -44.83 36.79
C LEU A 4 -63.83 -45.01 37.52
N LEU A 5 -63.56 -46.28 37.86
CA LEU A 5 -62.24 -46.90 37.97
C LEU A 5 -61.51 -46.82 36.61
N ILE A 6 -60.25 -46.40 36.60
CA ILE A 6 -59.28 -46.71 35.55
C ILE A 6 -57.99 -47.22 36.21
N PRO A 7 -57.43 -48.37 35.77
CA PRO A 7 -56.31 -49.01 36.42
C PRO A 7 -54.95 -48.48 35.95
N VAL A 8 -53.96 -48.63 36.82
CA VAL A 8 -52.51 -48.53 36.58
C VAL A 8 -52.10 -49.55 35.52
N ILE A 9 -51.40 -49.12 34.45
CA ILE A 9 -50.39 -49.85 33.65
C ILE A 9 -49.74 -48.84 32.70
N GLY A 10 -48.40 -48.79 32.65
CA GLY A 10 -47.72 -47.99 31.62
C GLY A 10 -46.19 -47.82 31.76
N THR A 11 -45.48 -48.91 32.05
CA THR A 11 -44.08 -49.19 31.61
C THR A 11 -42.98 -48.14 31.78
N VAL A 12 -42.05 -48.47 32.67
CA VAL A 12 -40.61 -48.16 32.54
C VAL A 12 -40.11 -48.63 31.17
N VAL A 13 -39.55 -47.72 30.37
CA VAL A 13 -38.62 -48.01 29.27
C VAL A 13 -37.32 -47.32 29.69
N ALA A 14 -36.39 -47.98 30.38
CA ALA A 14 -35.46 -48.99 29.90
C ALA A 14 -34.68 -48.55 28.65
N ALA A 15 -33.37 -48.37 28.87
CA ALA A 15 -32.29 -48.38 27.88
C ALA A 15 -32.05 -47.10 27.04
N VAL A 16 -31.13 -46.29 27.55
CA VAL A 16 -29.97 -45.84 26.78
C VAL A 16 -29.38 -47.03 26.02
N VAL A 17 -29.72 -47.20 24.73
CA VAL A 17 -28.91 -47.90 23.72
C VAL A 17 -29.26 -47.35 22.33
N SER A 18 -28.64 -46.23 22.00
CA SER A 18 -28.13 -45.90 20.65
C SER A 18 -27.04 -44.85 20.83
N SER A 19 -26.10 -45.18 21.71
CA SER A 19 -24.86 -44.44 21.94
C SER A 19 -23.86 -44.81 20.85
N ASP A 20 -23.12 -43.81 20.39
CA ASP A 20 -21.91 -43.87 19.55
C ASP A 20 -22.08 -43.72 18.02
N SER A 21 -23.25 -43.95 17.42
CA SER A 21 -23.45 -43.69 15.97
C SER A 21 -24.04 -42.31 15.69
N SER A 22 -25.06 -41.85 16.43
CA SER A 22 -25.69 -40.55 16.17
C SER A 22 -24.81 -39.38 16.60
N GLU A 23 -24.14 -39.46 17.75
CA GLU A 23 -23.19 -38.43 18.20
C GLU A 23 -21.98 -38.32 17.28
N LYS A 24 -21.51 -39.46 16.74
CA LYS A 24 -20.41 -39.51 15.77
C LYS A 24 -20.85 -38.96 14.41
N GLU A 25 -22.07 -39.27 13.97
CA GLU A 25 -22.65 -38.74 12.74
C GLU A 25 -22.98 -37.24 12.85
N GLU A 26 -23.40 -36.75 14.03
CA GLU A 26 -23.60 -35.33 14.34
C GLU A 26 -22.26 -34.59 14.45
N ALA A 27 -21.24 -35.20 15.07
CA ALA A 27 -19.88 -34.67 15.11
C ALA A 27 -19.26 -34.61 13.71
N GLU A 28 -19.48 -35.62 12.87
CA GLU A 28 -19.08 -35.60 11.46
C GLU A 28 -19.82 -34.54 10.66
N ARG A 29 -21.14 -34.37 10.87
CA ARG A 29 -21.92 -33.29 10.25
C ARG A 29 -21.41 -31.91 10.68
N GLN A 30 -21.08 -31.71 11.95
CA GLN A 30 -20.48 -30.47 12.46
C GLN A 30 -19.05 -30.25 11.93
N ALA A 31 -18.23 -31.29 11.81
CA ALA A 31 -16.89 -31.19 11.23
C ALA A 31 -16.94 -30.85 9.73
N ARG A 32 -17.89 -31.43 8.99
CA ARG A 32 -18.18 -31.08 7.60
C ARG A 32 -18.70 -29.65 7.47
N ALA A 33 -19.57 -29.20 8.38
CA ALA A 33 -20.03 -27.81 8.41
C ALA A 33 -18.89 -26.81 8.71
N LYS A 34 -18.08 -27.06 9.73
CA LYS A 34 -16.91 -26.22 10.08
C LYS A 34 -15.84 -26.21 8.99
N SER A 35 -15.63 -27.33 8.30
CA SER A 35 -14.69 -27.38 7.17
C SER A 35 -15.20 -26.60 5.95
N ARG A 36 -16.50 -26.68 5.65
CA ARG A 36 -17.16 -25.84 4.63
C ARG A 36 -17.08 -24.36 4.99
N GLU A 37 -17.40 -23.99 6.24
CA GLU A 37 -17.30 -22.61 6.72
C GLU A 37 -15.86 -22.06 6.60
N ARG A 38 -14.85 -22.86 6.97
CA ARG A 38 -13.44 -22.49 6.78
C ARG A 38 -13.05 -22.38 5.31
N ALA A 39 -13.56 -23.26 4.46
CA ALA A 39 -13.31 -23.21 3.01
C ALA A 39 -13.94 -21.96 2.38
N GLU A 40 -15.19 -21.64 2.74
CA GLU A 40 -15.89 -20.43 2.31
C GLU A 40 -15.21 -19.16 2.82
N ALA A 41 -14.76 -19.14 4.08
CA ALA A 41 -14.01 -18.02 4.63
C ALA A 41 -12.69 -17.79 3.88
N ARG A 42 -11.98 -18.87 3.52
CA ARG A 42 -10.75 -18.79 2.70
C ARG A 42 -11.07 -18.30 1.28
N ALA A 43 -12.12 -18.81 0.64
CA ALA A 43 -12.53 -18.38 -0.68
C ALA A 43 -12.91 -16.89 -0.71
N ARG A 44 -13.66 -16.41 0.30
CA ARG A 44 -13.99 -14.99 0.45
C ARG A 44 -12.74 -14.13 0.66
N LYS A 45 -11.78 -14.61 1.45
CA LYS A 45 -10.50 -13.91 1.65
C LYS A 45 -9.72 -13.82 0.33
N GLN A 46 -9.56 -14.93 -0.39
CA GLN A 46 -8.88 -14.96 -1.68
C GLN A 46 -9.54 -14.04 -2.71
N ALA A 47 -10.87 -14.04 -2.79
CA ALA A 47 -11.61 -13.15 -3.69
C ALA A 47 -11.36 -11.66 -3.36
N ARG A 48 -11.31 -11.31 -2.07
CA ARG A 48 -10.96 -9.95 -1.63
C ARG A 48 -9.52 -9.59 -1.97
N ASP A 49 -8.58 -10.48 -1.69
CA ASP A 49 -7.14 -10.27 -1.95
C ASP A 49 -6.90 -10.09 -3.46
N GLN A 50 -7.58 -10.88 -4.31
CA GLN A 50 -7.51 -10.75 -5.78
C GLN A 50 -8.08 -9.42 -6.27
N LEU A 51 -9.25 -9.03 -5.78
CA LEU A 51 -9.87 -7.75 -6.16
C LEU A 51 -8.99 -6.57 -5.74
N GLN A 52 -8.38 -6.64 -4.56
CA GLN A 52 -7.46 -5.63 -4.09
C GLN A 52 -6.15 -5.61 -4.90
N ALA A 53 -5.62 -6.77 -5.30
CA ALA A 53 -4.46 -6.85 -6.18
C ALA A 53 -4.73 -6.22 -7.56
N GLN A 54 -5.90 -6.48 -8.16
CA GLN A 54 -6.31 -5.86 -9.43
C GLN A 54 -6.42 -4.34 -9.31
N ARG A 55 -7.06 -3.85 -8.24
CA ARG A 55 -7.18 -2.41 -7.99
C ARG A 55 -5.80 -1.76 -7.82
N ASN A 56 -4.90 -2.42 -7.10
CA ASN A 56 -3.53 -1.95 -6.90
C ASN A 56 -2.76 -1.89 -8.22
N GLN A 57 -2.88 -2.92 -9.06
CA GLN A 57 -2.25 -2.94 -10.39
C GLN A 57 -2.76 -1.80 -11.27
N GLN A 58 -4.07 -1.57 -11.28
CA GLN A 58 -4.67 -0.48 -12.06
C GLN A 58 -4.17 0.90 -11.59
N LEU A 59 -4.15 1.12 -10.27
CA LEU A 59 -3.59 2.35 -9.69
C LEU A 59 -2.13 2.57 -10.08
N THR A 60 -1.29 1.53 -10.00
CA THR A 60 0.11 1.66 -10.41
C THR A 60 0.25 2.00 -11.89
N GLN A 61 -0.58 1.41 -12.76
CA GLN A 61 -0.54 1.67 -14.20
C GLN A 61 -0.99 3.09 -14.53
N ASP A 62 -2.07 3.56 -13.90
CA ASP A 62 -2.58 4.93 -14.10
C ASP A 62 -1.53 5.97 -13.67
N ILE A 63 -0.89 5.77 -12.52
CA ILE A 63 0.16 6.67 -12.02
C ILE A 63 1.40 6.62 -12.90
N ASP A 64 1.82 5.43 -13.34
CA ASP A 64 2.98 5.27 -14.23
C ASP A 64 2.75 5.98 -15.58
N ALA A 65 1.52 5.91 -16.11
CA ALA A 65 1.12 6.61 -17.32
C ALA A 65 1.14 8.13 -17.13
N GLN A 66 0.54 8.64 -16.05
CA GLN A 66 0.54 10.07 -15.73
C GLN A 66 1.95 10.63 -15.53
N LEU A 67 2.82 9.88 -14.86
CA LEU A 67 4.22 10.28 -14.68
C LEU A 67 4.98 10.25 -16.01
N SER A 68 4.72 9.26 -16.86
CA SER A 68 5.34 9.20 -18.18
C SER A 68 4.92 10.38 -19.06
N GLU A 69 3.66 10.79 -19.00
CA GLU A 69 3.15 11.99 -19.69
C GLU A 69 3.78 13.27 -19.15
N LEU A 70 3.81 13.45 -17.82
CA LEU A 70 4.44 14.59 -17.17
C LEU A 70 5.93 14.68 -17.52
N MET A 71 6.63 13.55 -17.59
CA MET A 71 8.04 13.56 -18.00
C MET A 71 8.21 13.83 -19.49
N ALA A 72 7.25 13.43 -20.32
CA ALA A 72 7.27 13.78 -21.73
C ALA A 72 7.08 15.30 -21.96
N SER A 73 6.35 16.00 -21.09
CA SER A 73 6.22 17.47 -21.13
C SER A 73 7.43 18.20 -20.54
N HIS A 74 8.19 17.57 -19.64
CA HIS A 74 9.35 18.15 -18.95
C HIS A 74 10.68 17.48 -19.32
N LYS A 75 10.84 17.03 -20.57
CA LYS A 75 12.04 16.30 -21.05
C LYS A 75 13.35 17.07 -20.87
N ALA A 76 13.31 18.40 -20.86
CA ALA A 76 14.47 19.25 -20.62
C ALA A 76 15.03 19.08 -19.21
N ASP A 77 14.17 18.73 -18.24
CA ASP A 77 14.53 18.68 -16.83
C ASP A 77 14.67 17.22 -16.35
N ILE A 78 13.72 16.34 -16.69
CA ILE A 78 13.62 14.99 -16.15
C ILE A 78 13.52 13.95 -17.28
N ILE A 79 14.31 12.90 -17.18
CA ILE A 79 14.47 11.84 -18.18
C ILE A 79 14.17 10.47 -17.56
N LEU A 80 13.49 9.62 -18.34
CA LEU A 80 13.29 8.20 -18.03
C LEU A 80 14.51 7.38 -18.46
N SER A 81 15.13 6.70 -17.50
CA SER A 81 16.24 5.77 -17.73
C SER A 81 15.68 4.38 -18.05
N GLY A 82 15.52 4.04 -19.33
CA GLY A 82 15.12 2.70 -19.77
C GLY A 82 13.90 2.66 -20.71
N LYS A 83 13.08 1.61 -20.60
CA LYS A 83 11.99 1.24 -21.54
C LYS A 83 10.73 2.14 -21.50
N GLY A 84 10.88 3.44 -21.24
CA GLY A 84 9.79 4.41 -21.40
C GLY A 84 8.70 4.41 -20.33
N HIS A 85 8.88 3.69 -19.23
CA HIS A 85 7.97 3.67 -18.07
C HIS A 85 8.70 4.05 -16.79
N ALA A 86 8.00 4.80 -15.92
CA ALA A 86 8.54 5.42 -14.71
C ALA A 86 8.92 4.38 -13.62
N GLY A 87 8.35 3.18 -13.71
CA GLY A 87 8.67 2.03 -12.86
C GLY A 87 7.92 2.06 -11.52
N VAL A 88 6.72 2.63 -11.50
CA VAL A 88 5.91 2.76 -10.27
C VAL A 88 5.46 1.38 -9.79
N THR A 89 5.63 1.12 -8.49
CA THR A 89 5.10 -0.06 -7.81
C THR A 89 4.32 0.34 -6.55
N ILE A 90 3.61 -0.59 -5.93
CA ILE A 90 2.91 -0.31 -4.67
C ILE A 90 3.91 0.03 -3.56
N GLU A 91 5.07 -0.62 -3.54
CA GLU A 91 6.14 -0.36 -2.59
C GLU A 91 6.72 1.05 -2.79
N SER A 92 6.89 1.47 -4.06
CA SER A 92 7.39 2.80 -4.40
C SER A 92 6.40 3.90 -4.00
N LEU A 93 5.10 3.65 -4.19
CA LEU A 93 4.02 4.52 -3.71
C LEU A 93 3.99 4.64 -2.18
N GLN A 94 4.09 3.52 -1.47
CA GLN A 94 4.13 3.52 0.00
C GLN A 94 5.36 4.26 0.51
N ALA A 95 6.53 4.04 -0.10
CA ALA A 95 7.76 4.74 0.25
C ALA A 95 7.65 6.25 0.00
N PHE A 96 7.00 6.67 -1.09
CA PHE A 96 6.74 8.07 -1.38
C PHE A 96 5.82 8.72 -0.36
N ILE A 97 4.71 8.07 0.00
CA ILE A 97 3.75 8.58 1.01
C ILE A 97 4.40 8.67 2.40
N ALA A 98 5.25 7.70 2.75
CA ALA A 98 5.97 7.71 4.02
C ALA A 98 7.13 8.74 4.05
N SER A 99 7.52 9.30 2.90
CA SER A 99 8.62 10.24 2.83
C SER A 99 8.21 11.62 3.36
N PRO A 100 9.05 12.29 4.18
CA PRO A 100 8.74 13.63 4.66
C PRO A 100 8.80 14.62 3.49
N PRO A 101 7.94 15.67 3.51
CA PRO A 101 7.92 16.69 2.47
C PRO A 101 9.27 17.38 2.36
N GLN A 102 9.72 17.57 1.12
CA GLN A 102 11.04 18.10 0.82
C GLN A 102 10.91 19.55 0.32
N ALA A 103 11.58 20.47 1.00
CA ALA A 103 11.54 21.90 0.66
C ALA A 103 12.57 22.30 -0.42
N THR A 104 13.58 21.46 -0.67
CA THR A 104 14.62 21.73 -1.67
C THR A 104 14.32 21.00 -2.97
N ALA A 105 14.70 21.59 -4.12
CA ALA A 105 14.52 20.95 -5.43
C ALA A 105 15.20 19.56 -5.50
N GLN A 106 16.41 19.44 -4.95
CA GLN A 106 17.12 18.16 -4.85
C GLN A 106 16.38 17.14 -3.96
N GLY A 107 15.76 17.60 -2.87
CA GLY A 107 14.92 16.76 -2.02
C GLY A 107 13.64 16.33 -2.74
N GLN A 108 12.98 17.25 -3.45
CA GLN A 108 11.78 16.94 -4.26
C GLN A 108 12.09 15.91 -5.34
N LEU A 109 13.24 16.02 -6.02
CA LEU A 109 13.69 14.96 -6.92
C LEU A 109 13.92 13.65 -6.19
N LYS A 110 14.60 13.67 -5.05
CA LYS A 110 14.84 12.45 -4.28
C LYS A 110 13.52 11.76 -3.92
N ALA A 111 12.50 12.52 -3.54
CA ALA A 111 11.15 12.01 -3.33
C ALA A 111 10.54 11.46 -4.62
N LEU A 112 10.65 12.18 -5.75
CA LEU A 112 10.19 11.69 -7.05
C LEU A 112 10.86 10.37 -7.45
N ARG A 113 12.14 10.16 -7.13
CA ARG A 113 12.85 8.89 -7.38
C ARG A 113 12.42 7.75 -6.46
N LEU A 114 11.83 8.05 -5.30
CA LEU A 114 11.16 7.02 -4.48
C LEU A 114 9.89 6.51 -5.16
N LEU A 115 9.15 7.41 -5.80
CA LEU A 115 7.92 7.08 -6.52
C LEU A 115 8.22 6.40 -7.86
N ALA A 116 9.14 6.97 -8.63
CA ALA A 116 9.50 6.59 -9.98
C ALA A 116 11.02 6.31 -10.06
N PRO A 117 11.46 5.08 -9.78
CA PRO A 117 12.87 4.75 -9.62
C PRO A 117 13.68 4.87 -10.91
N ASN A 118 13.04 4.79 -12.07
CA ASN A 118 13.71 4.91 -13.37
C ASN A 118 13.99 6.36 -13.76
N THR A 119 13.69 7.34 -12.90
CA THR A 119 13.79 8.76 -13.26
C THR A 119 15.15 9.35 -12.89
N ARG A 120 15.65 10.24 -13.75
CA ARG A 120 16.92 10.95 -13.58
C ARG A 120 16.77 12.39 -14.06
N PHE A 121 17.53 13.32 -13.49
CA PHE A 121 17.65 14.66 -14.07
C PHE A 121 18.44 14.62 -15.38
N SER A 122 18.15 15.56 -16.27
CA SER A 122 18.98 15.82 -17.43
C SER A 122 20.37 16.34 -16.99
N PRO A 123 21.42 16.05 -17.77
CA PRO A 123 22.75 16.61 -17.50
C PRO A 123 22.75 18.14 -17.49
N GLU A 124 22.00 18.76 -18.42
CA GLU A 124 21.85 20.20 -18.56
C GLU A 124 21.25 20.84 -17.29
N TRP A 125 20.21 20.22 -16.73
CA TRP A 125 19.61 20.68 -15.49
C TRP A 125 20.59 20.62 -14.31
N LEU A 126 21.39 19.54 -14.22
CA LEU A 126 22.42 19.39 -13.19
C LEU A 126 23.52 20.45 -13.30
N GLU A 127 23.93 20.80 -14.52
CA GLU A 127 24.88 21.89 -14.75
C GLU A 127 24.30 23.24 -14.32
N CYS A 128 23.05 23.53 -14.70
CA CYS A 128 22.35 24.74 -14.28
C CYS A 128 22.23 24.84 -12.75
N GLU A 129 21.89 23.75 -12.06
CA GLU A 129 21.86 23.72 -10.59
C GLU A 129 23.25 24.01 -9.99
N GLY A 130 24.30 23.41 -10.56
CA GLY A 130 25.69 23.65 -10.15
C GLY A 130 26.10 25.11 -10.28
N GLN A 131 25.79 25.74 -11.43
CA GLN A 131 26.04 27.16 -11.67
C GLN A 131 25.25 28.05 -10.71
N ALA A 132 23.96 27.76 -10.48
CA ALA A 132 23.14 28.52 -9.54
C ALA A 132 23.69 28.44 -8.10
N LYS A 133 24.21 27.28 -7.69
CA LYS A 133 24.85 27.10 -6.39
C LYS A 133 26.15 27.91 -6.26
N ALA A 134 26.98 27.93 -7.31
CA ALA A 134 28.20 28.73 -7.35
C ALA A 134 27.88 30.23 -7.23
N LEU A 135 26.93 30.73 -8.02
CA LEU A 135 26.49 32.12 -7.97
C LEU A 135 25.97 32.54 -6.58
N ARG A 136 25.19 31.67 -5.92
CA ARG A 136 24.74 31.93 -4.53
C ARG A 136 25.91 32.08 -3.56
N ALA A 137 26.97 31.28 -3.72
CA ALA A 137 28.17 31.37 -2.89
C ALA A 137 28.92 32.69 -3.13
N GLU A 138 29.07 33.11 -4.38
CA GLU A 138 29.68 34.40 -4.75
C GLU A 138 28.90 35.58 -4.17
N ILE A 139 27.57 35.59 -4.31
CA ILE A 139 26.71 36.63 -3.71
C ILE A 139 26.90 36.69 -2.19
N GLN A 140 27.03 35.54 -1.52
CA GLN A 140 27.32 35.52 -0.08
C GLN A 140 28.72 36.07 0.24
N GLY A 141 29.72 35.77 -0.60
CA GLY A 141 31.05 36.38 -0.52
C GLY A 141 30.99 37.91 -0.61
N LEU A 142 30.29 38.44 -1.63
CA LEU A 142 30.08 39.87 -1.80
C LEU A 142 29.35 40.50 -0.60
N LYS A 143 28.34 39.82 -0.04
CA LYS A 143 27.66 40.27 1.19
C LYS A 143 28.57 40.29 2.41
N ARG A 144 29.57 39.41 2.49
CA ARG A 144 30.58 39.41 3.56
C ARG A 144 31.58 40.54 3.37
N LEU A 145 32.10 40.74 2.15
CA LEU A 145 32.99 41.85 1.84
C LEU A 145 32.34 43.21 2.11
N LYS A 146 31.08 43.40 1.69
CA LYS A 146 30.30 44.59 2.02
C LYS A 146 30.27 44.86 3.52
N ARG A 147 30.01 43.83 4.33
CA ARG A 147 30.00 43.95 5.80
C ARG A 147 31.37 44.35 6.34
N GLN A 148 32.45 43.70 5.91
CA GLN A 148 33.81 44.04 6.34
C GLN A 148 34.23 45.48 6.01
N ILE A 149 33.79 46.02 4.87
CA ILE A 149 34.04 47.43 4.51
C ILE A 149 33.28 48.35 5.48
N LEU A 150 31.99 48.08 5.71
CA LEU A 150 31.16 48.87 6.63
C LEU A 150 31.68 48.82 8.07
N ASP A 151 32.10 47.66 8.55
CA ASP A 151 32.61 47.45 9.90
C ASP A 151 33.99 48.11 10.12
N ARG A 152 34.78 48.32 9.06
CA ARG A 152 36.07 49.04 9.12
C ARG A 152 35.96 50.56 8.93
N SER A 153 34.79 51.04 8.51
CA SER A 153 34.51 52.46 8.31
C SER A 153 33.88 53.15 9.53
N LEU A 154 33.72 52.40 10.63
CA LEU A 154 33.31 52.86 11.97
C LEU A 154 34.52 52.80 12.91
#